data_AF-A0A7G3UT71-F1
#
_entry.id   AF-A0A7G3UT71-F1
#
_cell.length_a   1.000
_cell.length_b   1.000
_cell.length_c   1.000
_cell.angle_alpha   90.00
_cell.angle_beta   90.00
_cell.angle_gamma   90.00
#
_symmetry.space_group_name_H-M   'P 1'
#
loop_
_entity.id
_entity.type
_entity.pdbx_description
1 polymer ?
#
loop_
_entity_poly.entity_id
_entity_poly.type
_entity_poly.pdbx_seq_one_letter_code
_entity_poly.pdbx_strand_id
1 'polypeptide(L)' 'FAHIPGEGHNSQEHPIVLVRGGRVKDSPGVKSHCIRGVKDLLGIPDRRRGRSKYGAERPKSK' A
#
# COMPACT_ATOMS: atom_id res chain seq x y z
N PHE A 1 -3.58 8.81 -11.80
CA PHE A 1 -2.41 8.03 -11.37
C PHE A 1 -2.34 7.98 -9.85
N ALA A 2 -2.15 6.80 -9.27
CA ALA A 2 -2.03 6.62 -7.83
C ALA A 2 -0.74 5.85 -7.51
N HIS A 3 -0.06 6.22 -6.43
CA HIS A 3 1.19 5.61 -6.01
C HIS A 3 0.92 4.39 -5.11
N ILE A 4 1.56 3.27 -5.41
CA ILE A 4 1.56 2.09 -4.54
C ILE A 4 2.77 2.19 -3.59
N PRO A 5 2.56 2.34 -2.27
CA PRO A 5 3.65 2.54 -1.33
C PRO A 5 4.33 1.22 -0.91
N GLY A 6 5.65 1.25 -0.78
CA GLY A 6 6.45 0.14 -0.27
C GLY A 6 6.90 -0.84 -1.36
N GLU A 7 7.58 -1.90 -0.95
CA GLU A 7 8.22 -2.86 -1.85
C GLU A 7 7.26 -4.00 -2.22
N GLY A 8 7.22 -4.35 -3.51
CA GLY A 8 6.39 -5.42 -4.07
C GLY A 8 4.88 -5.14 -4.04
N HIS A 9 4.16 -5.52 -5.10
CA HIS A 9 2.70 -5.50 -5.11
C HIS A 9 2.14 -6.64 -5.96
N ASN A 10 0.92 -7.10 -5.63
CA ASN A 10 0.25 -8.20 -6.32
C ASN A 10 -0.78 -7.73 -7.36
N SER A 11 -0.84 -6.43 -7.67
CA SER A 11 -1.86 -5.89 -8.57
C SER A 11 -1.70 -6.41 -10.00
N GLN A 12 -2.75 -7.07 -10.49
CA GLN A 12 -2.92 -7.50 -11.88
C GLN A 12 -3.81 -6.48 -12.61
N GLU A 13 -4.31 -6.83 -13.80
CA GLU A 13 -5.33 -6.05 -14.49
C GLU A 13 -6.68 -6.13 -13.76
N HIS A 14 -7.47 -5.04 -13.82
CA HIS A 14 -8.78 -4.88 -13.16
C HIS A 14 -8.87 -5.05 -11.61
N PRO A 15 -7.87 -4.65 -10.79
CA PRO A 15 -7.94 -4.81 -9.36
C PRO A 15 -8.77 -3.68 -8.73
N ILE A 16 -9.60 -4.01 -7.74
CA ILE A 16 -10.32 -3.00 -6.98
C ILE A 16 -9.44 -2.55 -5.82
N VAL A 17 -8.97 -1.31 -5.88
CA VAL A 17 -8.14 -0.72 -4.83
C VAL A 17 -8.87 0.39 -4.10
N LEU A 18 -8.39 0.72 -2.90
CA LEU A 18 -8.82 1.90 -2.15
C LEU A 18 -7.73 2.96 -2.22
N VAL A 19 -8.12 4.19 -2.53
CA VAL A 19 -7.20 5.32 -2.74
C VAL A 19 -7.44 6.37 -1.66
N ARG A 20 -6.35 6.93 -1.13
CA ARG A 20 -6.36 8.11 -0.26
C ARG A 20 -5.62 9.28 -0.89
N GLY A 21 -5.94 10.48 -0.42
CA GLY A 21 -5.18 11.68 -0.78
C GLY A 21 -3.74 11.63 -0.29
N GLY A 22 -2.82 12.14 -1.10
CA GLY A 22 -1.44 12.38 -0.72
C GLY A 22 -0.57 12.53 -1.95
N ARG A 23 0.23 13.60 -1.96
CA ARG A 23 1.09 13.93 -3.09
C ARG A 23 2.44 13.23 -2.95
N VAL A 24 2.84 12.53 -4.00
CA VAL A 24 4.23 12.12 -4.16
C VAL A 24 5.00 13.34 -4.67
N LYS A 25 5.98 13.80 -3.90
CA LYS A 25 6.72 15.03 -4.22
C LYS A 25 7.46 14.92 -5.56
N ASP A 26 8.01 13.74 -5.82
CA ASP A 26 8.94 13.51 -6.94
C ASP A 26 8.24 13.15 -8.25
N SER A 27 6.92 12.94 -8.23
CA SER A 27 6.16 12.52 -9.42
C SER A 27 5.05 13.51 -9.76
N PRO A 28 5.20 14.31 -10.83
CA PRO A 28 4.15 15.22 -11.26
C PRO A 28 2.91 14.42 -11.70
N GLY A 29 1.73 14.86 -11.24
CA GLY A 29 0.45 14.19 -11.55
C GLY A 29 0.05 13.06 -10.60
N VAL A 30 0.93 12.61 -9.70
CA VAL A 30 0.61 11.57 -8.70
C VAL A 30 0.20 12.22 -7.37
N LYS A 31 -1.10 12.50 -7.23
CA LYS A 31 -1.70 13.20 -6.08
C LYS A 31 -2.41 12.28 -5.09
N SER A 32 -2.32 10.96 -5.31
CA SER A 32 -3.02 9.97 -4.51
C SER A 32 -2.14 8.76 -4.20
N HIS A 33 -2.41 8.10 -3.07
CA HIS A 33 -1.78 6.85 -2.66
C HIS A 33 -2.80 5.72 -2.56
N CYS A 34 -2.41 4.52 -2.99
CA CYS A 34 -3.17 3.31 -2.71
C CYS A 34 -2.99 2.89 -1.25
N ILE A 35 -4.09 2.49 -0.59
CA ILE A 35 -4.07 1.90 0.75
C ILE A 35 -3.84 0.40 0.62
N ARG A 36 -2.84 -0.13 1.34
CA ARG A 36 -2.52 -1.56 1.36
C ARG A 36 -3.24 -2.27 2.51
N GLY A 37 -3.49 -3.57 2.33
CA GLY A 37 -4.22 -4.41 3.27
C GLY A 37 -5.74 -4.23 3.21
N VAL A 38 -6.26 -3.65 2.12
CA VAL A 38 -7.69 -3.38 1.93
C VAL A 38 -8.06 -3.70 0.48
N LYS A 39 -9.23 -4.33 0.28
CA LYS A 39 -9.68 -4.89 -1.01
C LYS A 39 -8.60 -5.82 -1.61
N ASP A 40 -8.29 -5.70 -2.89
CA ASP A 40 -7.40 -6.62 -3.61
C ASP A 40 -5.91 -6.28 -3.44
N LEU A 41 -5.58 -5.15 -2.79
CA LEU A 41 -4.18 -4.74 -2.58
C LEU A 41 -3.64 -5.30 -1.26
N LEU A 42 -2.88 -6.38 -1.35
CA LEU A 42 -2.26 -7.04 -0.20
C LEU A 42 -1.23 -6.16 0.53
N GLY A 43 -1.15 -6.37 1.85
CA GLY A 43 -0.14 -5.77 2.70
C GLY A 43 1.27 -6.34 2.47
N ILE A 44 2.26 -5.79 3.17
CA ILE A 44 3.65 -6.28 3.13
C ILE A 44 3.91 -7.12 4.39
N PRO A 45 3.82 -8.47 4.33
CA PRO A 45 3.84 -9.31 5.53
C PRO A 45 5.13 -9.18 6.35
N ASP A 46 6.27 -9.03 5.69
CA ASP A 46 7.59 -8.99 6.36
C ASP A 46 7.91 -7.65 7.03
N ARG A 47 7.00 -6.67 6.96
CA ARG A 47 7.26 -5.31 7.42
C ARG A 47 7.10 -5.18 8.95
N ARG A 48 8.24 -5.13 9.65
CA ARG A 48 8.26 -5.01 11.13
C ARG A 48 8.06 -3.59 11.67
N ARG A 49 8.37 -2.53 10.91
CA ARG A 49 8.23 -1.12 11.30
C ARG A 49 7.24 -0.38 10.42
N GLY A 50 6.42 0.49 11.01
CA GLY A 50 5.39 1.25 10.28
C GLY A 50 4.26 0.39 9.70
N ARG A 51 4.03 -0.79 10.29
CA ARG A 51 3.14 -1.85 9.82
C ARG A 51 1.72 -1.39 9.45
N SER A 52 1.17 -0.44 10.21
CA SER A 52 -0.17 0.11 9.99
C SER A 52 -0.33 0.85 8.65
N LYS A 53 0.75 1.41 8.11
CA LYS A 53 0.71 2.11 6.80
C LYS A 53 0.73 1.14 5.61
N TYR A 54 1.25 -0.07 5.80
CA TYR A 54 1.50 -1.04 4.73
C TYR A 54 0.65 -2.31 4.88
N GLY A 55 -0.37 -2.30 5.74
CA GLY A 55 -1.29 -3.43 5.91
C GLY A 55 -0.62 -4.69 6.47
N ALA A 56 0.41 -4.53 7.31
CA ALA A 56 1.11 -5.65 7.92
C ALA A 56 0.59 -5.90 9.35
N GLU A 57 0.24 -7.14 9.65
CA GLU A 57 -0.21 -7.52 10.98
C GLU A 57 0.93 -7.54 11.99
N ARG A 58 0.59 -7.46 13.28
CA ARG A 58 1.60 -7.64 14.33
C ARG A 58 1.97 -9.13 14.38
N PRO A 59 3.26 -9.49 14.21
CA PRO A 59 3.66 -10.88 14.37
C PRO A 59 3.31 -11.34 15.78
N LYS A 60 2.67 -12.51 15.88
CA LYS A 60 2.38 -13.13 17.17
C LYS A 60 3.73 -13.43 17.85
N SER A 61 3.84 -13.11 19.14
CA SER A 61 4.97 -13.62 19.93
C SER A 61 4.90 -15.13 19.88
N LYS A 62 6.05 -15.79 19.74
CA LYS A 62 6.16 -17.18 20.20
C LYS A 62 5.87 -17.22 21.70
#